data_AF-A0A349K253-F1
#
_entry.id   AF-A0A349K253-F1
#
_cell.length_a   1.000
_cell.length_b   1.000
_cell.length_c   1.000
_cell.angle_alpha   90.00
_cell.angle_beta   90.00
_cell.angle_gamma   90.00
#
_symmetry.space_group_name_H-M   'P 1'
#
loop_
_entity.id
_entity.type
_entity.pdbx_description
1 polymer ?
#
loop_
_entity_poly.entity_id
_entity_poly.type
_entity_poly.pdbx_seq_one_letter_code
_entity_poly.pdbx_strand_id
1 'polypeptide(L)'
;MTSARALILLALILLSGLGPASAAGDQEPAYPRGGKWELEKEQHAHFPLPLPAYTDPDHVAFEGKANTLWEKLRKRAAAQHHFNLIATIIFACAILHTFLSGIFKERAHLHEARHRKVIEKNRRRAVDKPEEDAKDDVSFRAWFFHTLGEVEAVFGIWVIALAGAIVWCQGIAPGNGFLHGIGEVQHYLGHDVTYTEPLFVIVIMAIAATRPVIRLSEACVNRVACLFGGTPAAWWFSTLTLTPLLGSFITEPAAMTIAALLLAKRFYSLKPSSTFAYATIGLLFVNVSVGGTLTHFAAPPVLMVAERWDWDMGFMITNFGWKAILGILLSNSLYFLLFRRQFSDLKDPFSGLDANTPARWEEREDPIPPVITAVHLLFLGWTVFMAHYPPLFLGGFLILLGFTEATGHHQNDVRMRMPLLVGCFLAGLVVHGGCQGWWIELLLTTFDNEWILMIGATILTAFNDNAAVTYLASQAPQLAEAAKYAVVAGAVTGGGLTVIANAPNPAGQAILGRFFKGGVSPAKLALAALLPTVIVGMAFMLL
;
A
#
# COMPACT_ATOMS: atom_id res chain seq x y z
N MET A 1 -4.97 -9.29 33.71
CA MET A 1 -4.28 -8.41 32.73
C MET A 1 -2.78 -8.55 32.94
N THR A 2 -2.03 -9.02 31.93
CA THR A 2 -0.60 -9.35 32.08
C THR A 2 0.30 -8.11 32.10
N SER A 3 1.30 -8.11 32.97
CA SER A 3 2.26 -7.01 33.26
C SER A 3 2.95 -6.39 32.03
N ALA A 4 3.01 -7.12 30.91
CA ALA A 4 3.54 -6.63 29.62
C ALA A 4 2.58 -5.69 28.88
N ARG A 5 1.26 -5.89 28.97
CA ARG A 5 0.27 -4.94 28.42
C ARG A 5 0.32 -3.62 29.20
N ALA A 6 0.54 -3.70 30.51
CA ALA A 6 0.75 -2.53 31.35
C ALA A 6 2.03 -1.78 30.94
N LEU A 7 3.12 -2.47 30.60
CA LEU A 7 4.38 -1.84 30.16
C LEU A 7 4.28 -1.18 28.78
N ILE A 8 3.56 -1.78 27.84
CA ILE A 8 3.32 -1.19 26.51
C ILE A 8 2.32 -0.03 26.61
N LEU A 9 1.27 -0.15 27.44
CA LEU A 9 0.39 0.98 27.76
C LEU A 9 1.16 2.07 28.49
N LEU A 10 2.08 1.75 29.40
CA LEU A 10 2.92 2.74 30.08
C LEU A 10 3.87 3.43 29.10
N ALA A 11 4.46 2.70 28.14
CA ALA A 11 5.29 3.26 27.09
C ALA A 11 4.46 4.14 26.13
N LEU A 12 3.26 3.72 25.75
CA LEU A 12 2.32 4.50 24.94
C LEU A 12 1.79 5.73 25.68
N ILE A 13 1.54 5.63 26.99
CA ILE A 13 1.13 6.73 27.89
C ILE A 13 2.30 7.70 28.15
N LEU A 14 3.54 7.21 28.23
CA LEU A 14 4.72 8.07 28.31
C LEU A 14 5.00 8.74 26.96
N LEU A 15 4.71 8.07 25.83
CA LEU A 15 4.77 8.65 24.50
C LEU A 15 3.63 9.65 24.21
N SER A 16 2.44 9.44 24.80
CA SER A 16 1.28 10.35 24.65
C SER A 16 1.15 11.39 25.76
N GLY A 17 1.90 11.26 26.85
CA GLY A 17 1.78 12.06 28.07
C GLY A 17 3.02 12.87 28.47
N LEU A 18 4.07 12.92 27.64
CA LEU A 18 5.25 13.76 27.88
C LEU A 18 5.25 15.02 27.00
N GLY A 19 4.45 15.98 27.44
CA GLY A 19 4.45 17.38 27.03
C GLY A 19 3.25 18.09 27.67
N PRO A 20 3.42 19.23 28.38
CA PRO A 20 2.27 19.97 28.87
C PRO A 20 1.44 20.43 27.67
N ALA A 21 0.13 20.55 27.86
CA ALA A 21 -0.78 21.28 26.98
C ALA A 21 -0.47 22.80 26.98
N SER A 22 0.80 23.15 26.77
CA SER A 22 1.37 24.49 26.83
C SER A 22 2.53 24.62 25.84
N ALA A 23 2.20 24.63 24.56
CA ALA A 23 2.96 25.31 23.52
C ALA A 23 2.06 25.51 22.29
N ALA A 24 0.84 26.02 22.50
CA ALA A 24 0.06 26.69 21.46
C ALA A 24 0.50 28.16 21.35
N GLY A 25 1.81 28.39 21.42
CA GLY A 25 2.44 29.62 20.97
C GLY A 25 3.28 29.24 19.77
N ASP A 26 3.05 29.89 18.63
CA ASP A 26 3.77 29.66 17.37
C ASP A 26 5.28 29.56 17.65
N GLN A 27 5.81 28.33 17.70
CA GLN A 27 7.24 28.14 17.73
C GLN A 27 7.74 28.41 16.32
N GLU A 28 8.67 29.36 16.20
CA GLU A 28 9.24 29.72 14.91
C GLU A 28 9.82 28.47 14.22
N PRO A 29 9.49 28.25 12.94
CA PRO A 29 10.02 27.11 12.20
C PRO A 29 11.55 27.23 12.10
N ALA A 30 12.25 26.11 12.29
CA ALA A 30 13.70 26.02 12.08
C ALA A 30 14.10 26.47 10.67
N TYR A 31 13.24 26.18 9.68
CA TYR A 31 13.38 26.65 8.31
C TYR A 31 12.03 27.21 7.80
N PRO A 32 11.89 28.54 7.67
CA PRO A 32 10.64 29.16 7.22
C PRO A 32 10.41 29.01 5.71
N ARG A 33 9.13 28.99 5.32
CA ARG A 33 8.67 28.97 3.93
C ARG A 33 9.12 30.23 3.22
N GLY A 34 9.68 30.10 2.02
CA GLY A 34 10.22 31.24 1.28
C GLY A 34 11.42 31.92 1.94
N GLY A 35 12.04 31.29 2.95
CA GLY A 35 13.27 31.77 3.60
C GLY A 35 14.51 31.63 2.71
N LYS A 36 15.71 31.53 3.32
CA LYS A 36 17.01 31.45 2.62
C LYS A 36 17.04 30.42 1.47
N TRP A 37 16.36 29.30 1.65
CA TRP A 37 16.36 28.18 0.70
C TRP A 37 15.05 28.02 -0.07
N GLU A 38 14.18 29.04 -0.06
CA GLU A 38 12.91 29.09 -0.81
C GLU A 38 12.04 27.82 -0.64
N LEU A 39 11.99 27.29 0.58
CA LEU A 39 11.23 26.07 0.87
C LEU A 39 9.74 26.29 0.59
N GLU A 40 9.09 25.29 -0.02
CA GLU A 40 7.65 25.33 -0.32
C GLU A 40 6.78 25.23 0.94
N LYS A 41 7.29 24.55 1.97
CA LYS A 41 6.65 24.39 3.28
C LYS A 41 7.61 24.78 4.40
N GLU A 42 7.04 25.23 5.50
CA GLU A 42 7.79 25.45 6.74
C GLU A 42 8.25 24.09 7.30
N GLN A 43 9.41 24.10 7.96
CA GLN A 43 9.96 22.94 8.66
C GLN A 43 10.33 23.36 10.09
N HIS A 44 9.74 22.70 11.08
CA HIS A 44 9.92 22.98 12.49
C HIS A 44 11.06 22.17 13.11
N ALA A 45 11.33 20.96 12.62
CA ALA A 45 12.48 20.19 13.08
C ALA A 45 13.76 20.69 12.39
N HIS A 46 14.88 20.64 13.12
CA HIS A 46 16.20 20.99 12.57
C HIS A 46 16.74 19.89 11.65
N PHE A 47 16.01 18.80 11.46
CA PHE A 47 16.34 17.67 10.60
C PHE A 47 15.09 17.18 9.86
N PRO A 48 15.24 16.40 8.78
CA PRO A 48 16.46 16.28 7.99
C PRO A 48 16.87 17.66 7.44
N LEU A 49 18.15 17.85 7.11
CA LEU A 49 18.56 19.11 6.47
C LEU A 49 17.83 19.30 5.14
N PRO A 50 17.29 20.49 4.86
CA PRO A 50 16.76 20.81 3.55
C PRO A 50 17.83 20.60 2.46
N LEU A 51 17.44 20.05 1.32
CA LEU A 51 18.38 19.69 0.25
C LEU A 51 19.27 20.85 -0.24
N PRO A 52 18.76 22.10 -0.38
CA PRO A 52 19.59 23.24 -0.75
C PRO A 52 20.71 23.55 0.26
N ALA A 53 20.60 23.11 1.51
CA ALA A 53 21.64 23.31 2.53
C ALA A 53 22.95 22.56 2.20
N TYR A 54 22.90 21.55 1.33
CA TYR A 54 24.10 20.84 0.87
C TYR A 54 24.83 21.57 -0.25
N THR A 55 24.15 22.45 -0.99
CA THR A 55 24.73 23.23 -2.10
C THR A 55 25.01 24.68 -1.72
N ASP A 56 24.60 25.11 -0.53
CA ASP A 56 24.84 26.43 0.03
C ASP A 56 26.29 26.59 0.55
N PRO A 57 27.14 27.46 -0.05
CA PRO A 57 28.53 27.65 0.36
C PRO A 57 28.72 28.12 1.80
N ASP A 58 27.72 28.77 2.39
CA ASP A 58 27.79 29.32 3.75
C ASP A 58 27.35 28.31 4.82
N HIS A 59 26.83 27.15 4.40
CA HIS A 59 26.31 26.15 5.32
C HIS A 59 27.38 25.10 5.69
N VAL A 60 27.38 24.65 6.94
CA VAL A 60 28.37 23.68 7.46
C VAL A 60 28.33 22.32 6.74
N ALA A 61 27.20 21.99 6.09
CA ALA A 61 27.02 20.77 5.32
C ALA A 61 27.36 20.93 3.82
N PHE A 62 27.95 22.06 3.41
CA PHE A 62 28.27 22.32 2.01
C PHE A 62 29.14 21.21 1.39
N GLU A 63 28.63 20.61 0.31
CA GLU A 63 29.32 19.50 -0.35
C GLU A 63 30.50 19.97 -1.21
N GLY A 64 30.64 21.28 -1.48
CA GLY A 64 31.73 21.86 -2.24
C GLY A 64 31.72 21.47 -3.73
N LYS A 65 32.84 21.73 -4.42
CA LYS A 65 33.08 21.25 -5.80
C LYS A 65 33.43 19.75 -5.84
N ALA A 66 32.78 18.93 -5.02
CA ALA A 66 32.98 17.48 -5.09
C ALA A 66 32.56 16.99 -6.49
N ASN A 67 33.48 16.34 -7.20
CA ASN A 67 33.30 16.00 -8.61
C ASN A 67 32.63 14.63 -8.80
N THR A 68 32.56 13.81 -7.75
CA THR A 68 32.01 12.45 -7.83
C THR A 68 30.80 12.28 -6.91
N LEU A 69 29.85 11.45 -7.36
CA LEU A 69 28.66 11.07 -6.59
C LEU A 69 29.02 10.53 -5.19
N TRP A 70 30.06 9.69 -5.11
CA TRP A 70 30.50 9.08 -3.85
C TRP A 70 31.01 10.11 -2.83
N GLU A 71 31.76 11.12 -3.28
CA GLU A 71 32.25 12.18 -2.40
C GLU A 71 31.10 13.03 -1.84
N LYS A 72 30.13 13.38 -2.68
CA LYS A 72 28.92 14.10 -2.27
C LYS A 72 28.14 13.29 -1.22
N LEU A 73 27.87 12.02 -1.51
CA LEU A 73 27.18 11.13 -0.58
C LEU A 73 27.91 11.01 0.76
N ARG A 74 29.24 10.84 0.74
CA ARG A 74 30.03 10.74 1.98
C ARG A 74 29.90 12.00 2.84
N LYS A 75 29.90 13.19 2.23
CA LYS A 75 29.71 14.46 2.97
C LYS A 75 28.31 14.59 3.53
N ARG A 76 27.28 14.34 2.72
CA ARG A 76 25.87 14.36 3.17
C ARG A 76 25.62 13.33 4.28
N ALA A 77 26.26 12.18 4.23
CA ALA A 77 26.15 11.12 5.24
C ALA A 77 26.79 11.48 6.59
N ALA A 78 27.81 12.35 6.60
CA ALA A 78 28.49 12.79 7.83
C ALA A 78 27.78 13.96 8.53
N ALA A 79 26.86 14.65 7.84
CA ALA A 79 26.09 15.75 8.40
C ALA A 79 25.23 15.30 9.60
N GLN A 80 24.94 16.23 10.51
CA GLN A 80 24.06 16.03 11.67
C GLN A 80 24.38 14.75 12.47
N HIS A 81 25.64 14.58 12.87
CA HIS A 81 26.09 13.42 13.66
C HIS A 81 25.80 12.06 12.99
N HIS A 82 25.93 11.98 11.66
CA HIS A 82 25.61 10.79 10.86
C HIS A 82 24.14 10.39 10.85
N PHE A 83 23.22 11.30 11.21
CA PHE A 83 21.78 11.04 11.23
C PHE A 83 21.29 10.46 9.90
N ASN A 84 21.68 11.07 8.78
CA ASN A 84 21.31 10.62 7.44
C ASN A 84 21.67 9.15 7.18
N LEU A 85 22.89 8.74 7.53
CA LEU A 85 23.33 7.36 7.37
C LEU A 85 22.54 6.41 8.29
N ILE A 86 22.34 6.79 9.55
CA ILE A 86 21.60 5.99 10.53
C ILE A 86 20.14 5.82 10.08
N ALA A 87 19.48 6.90 9.65
CA ALA A 87 18.12 6.88 9.15
C ALA A 87 17.99 6.00 7.90
N THR A 88 18.95 6.05 6.97
CA THR A 88 18.97 5.16 5.80
C THR A 88 19.20 3.70 6.17
N ILE A 89 20.05 3.40 7.16
CA ILE A 89 20.23 2.03 7.67
C ILE A 89 18.94 1.51 8.31
N ILE A 90 18.26 2.34 9.11
CA ILE A 90 16.97 2.00 9.73
C ILE A 90 15.92 1.71 8.65
N PHE A 91 15.84 2.57 7.62
CA PHE A 91 14.95 2.38 6.48
C PHE A 91 15.25 1.09 5.71
N ALA A 92 16.52 0.79 5.45
CA ALA A 92 16.95 -0.45 4.81
C ALA A 92 16.60 -1.68 5.67
N CYS A 93 16.75 -1.60 6.99
CA CYS A 93 16.30 -2.65 7.91
C CYS A 93 14.78 -2.84 7.90
N ALA A 94 14.00 -1.76 7.72
CA ALA A 94 12.56 -1.84 7.50
C ALA A 94 12.21 -2.61 6.23
N ILE A 95 12.87 -2.27 5.10
CA ILE A 95 12.72 -2.99 3.84
C ILE A 95 13.09 -4.48 4.00
N LEU A 96 14.24 -4.78 4.61
CA LEU A 96 14.68 -6.15 4.90
C LEU A 96 13.69 -6.91 5.78
N HIS A 97 13.11 -6.25 6.79
CA HIS A 97 12.08 -6.85 7.64
C HIS A 97 10.84 -7.26 6.83
N THR A 98 10.39 -6.44 5.87
CA THR A 98 9.26 -6.80 4.98
C THR A 98 9.48 -8.12 4.26
N PHE A 99 10.71 -8.40 3.77
CA PHE A 99 11.04 -9.70 3.15
C PHE A 99 11.06 -10.86 4.15
N LEU A 100 11.40 -10.59 5.41
CA LEU A 100 11.46 -11.60 6.48
C LEU A 100 10.09 -11.86 7.13
N SER A 101 9.05 -11.11 6.76
CA SER A 101 7.67 -11.23 7.28
C SER A 101 7.13 -12.66 7.23
N GLY A 102 7.37 -13.39 6.14
CA GLY A 102 6.98 -14.79 6.00
C GLY A 102 7.59 -15.70 7.07
N ILE A 103 8.86 -15.46 7.43
CA ILE A 103 9.56 -16.21 8.49
C ILE A 103 8.95 -15.89 9.86
N PHE A 104 8.58 -14.63 10.11
CA PHE A 104 7.91 -14.24 11.34
C PHE A 104 6.50 -14.85 11.45
N LYS A 105 5.74 -14.89 10.35
CA LYS A 105 4.44 -15.58 10.30
C LYS A 105 4.56 -17.08 10.60
N GLU A 106 5.55 -17.76 10.02
CA GLU A 106 5.80 -19.18 10.32
C GLU A 106 6.13 -19.38 11.81
N ARG A 107 6.99 -18.55 12.40
CA ARG A 107 7.29 -18.59 13.83
C ARG A 107 6.05 -18.30 14.70
N ALA A 108 5.19 -17.37 14.27
CA ALA A 108 3.93 -17.08 14.96
C ALA A 108 3.06 -18.33 15.04
N HIS A 109 2.85 -19.03 13.92
CA HIS A 109 2.08 -20.28 13.88
C HIS A 109 2.71 -21.39 14.74
N LEU A 110 4.04 -21.51 14.76
CA LEU A 110 4.73 -22.47 15.63
C LEU A 110 4.50 -22.17 17.13
N HIS A 111 4.48 -20.89 17.51
CA HIS A 111 4.21 -20.48 18.88
C HIS A 111 2.73 -20.63 19.25
N GLU A 112 1.83 -20.37 18.31
CA GLU A 112 0.39 -20.57 18.48
C GLU A 112 0.07 -22.05 18.67
N ALA A 113 0.61 -22.93 17.81
CA ALA A 113 0.43 -24.38 17.93
C ALA A 113 0.97 -24.94 19.26
N ARG A 114 2.13 -24.44 19.71
CA ARG A 114 2.67 -24.79 21.04
C ARG A 114 1.77 -24.30 22.17
N HIS A 115 1.26 -23.08 22.10
CA HIS A 115 0.37 -22.53 23.12
C HIS A 115 -0.97 -23.25 23.16
N ARG A 116 -1.53 -23.60 21.99
CA ARG A 116 -2.79 -24.35 21.87
C ARG A 116 -2.73 -25.67 22.66
N LYS A 117 -1.62 -26.40 22.56
CA LYS A 117 -1.39 -27.63 23.36
C LYS A 117 -1.34 -27.37 24.88
N VAL A 118 -0.79 -26.22 25.30
CA VAL A 118 -0.71 -25.84 26.72
C VAL A 118 -2.08 -25.46 27.27
N ILE A 119 -2.86 -24.65 26.54
CA ILE A 119 -4.20 -24.23 26.99
C ILE A 119 -5.19 -25.39 26.99
N GLU A 120 -5.05 -26.35 26.06
CA GLU A 120 -5.81 -27.59 26.05
C GLU A 120 -5.52 -28.44 27.29
N LYS A 121 -4.23 -28.66 27.60
CA LYS A 121 -3.82 -29.39 28.81
C LYS A 121 -4.33 -28.73 30.10
N ASN A 122 -4.37 -27.40 30.13
CA ASN A 122 -4.75 -26.63 31.31
C ASN A 122 -6.24 -26.26 31.36
N ARG A 123 -7.06 -26.77 30.43
CA ARG A 123 -8.51 -26.46 30.32
C ARG A 123 -8.79 -24.95 30.28
N ARG A 124 -8.05 -24.22 29.44
CA ARG A 124 -8.18 -22.76 29.25
C ARG A 124 -8.62 -22.36 27.83
N ARG A 125 -9.16 -23.29 27.06
CA ARG A 125 -9.80 -22.96 25.79
C ARG A 125 -11.13 -22.26 26.04
N ALA A 126 -11.64 -21.54 25.05
CA ALA A 126 -12.98 -20.96 25.05
C ALA A 126 -14.03 -21.97 25.52
N VAL A 127 -13.98 -23.19 24.97
CA VAL A 127 -14.91 -24.29 25.29
C VAL A 127 -14.80 -24.84 26.72
N ASP A 128 -13.69 -24.56 27.41
CA ASP A 128 -13.44 -25.03 28.77
C ASP A 128 -13.79 -23.95 29.82
N LYS A 129 -14.25 -22.77 29.38
CA LYS A 129 -14.60 -21.62 30.20
C LYS A 129 -16.13 -21.49 30.34
N PRO A 130 -16.63 -20.92 31.46
CA PRO A 130 -18.05 -20.85 31.75
C PRO A 130 -18.83 -19.80 30.93
N GLU A 131 -18.15 -18.83 30.30
CA GLU A 131 -18.79 -17.76 29.54
C GLU A 131 -19.15 -18.20 28.10
N GLU A 132 -20.34 -17.83 27.60
CA GLU A 132 -20.80 -18.19 26.24
C GLU A 132 -20.01 -17.52 25.11
N ASP A 133 -19.36 -16.38 25.38
CA ASP A 133 -18.49 -15.64 24.47
C ASP A 133 -16.99 -15.80 24.81
N ALA A 134 -16.66 -16.81 25.61
CA ALA A 134 -15.30 -17.06 26.05
C ALA A 134 -14.33 -17.16 24.86
N LYS A 135 -13.13 -16.60 25.03
CA LYS A 135 -12.05 -16.63 24.04
C LYS A 135 -10.91 -17.51 24.54
N ASP A 136 -10.21 -18.16 23.62
CA ASP A 136 -8.98 -18.90 23.94
C ASP A 136 -7.96 -17.97 24.61
N ASP A 137 -7.21 -18.51 25.59
CA ASP A 137 -6.02 -17.82 26.10
C ASP A 137 -5.03 -17.57 24.95
N VAL A 138 -4.48 -16.36 24.89
CA VAL A 138 -3.60 -15.93 23.79
C VAL A 138 -2.13 -16.02 24.18
N SER A 139 -1.30 -16.45 23.23
CA SER A 139 0.15 -16.41 23.38
C SER A 139 0.69 -15.04 23.01
N PHE A 140 1.25 -14.32 23.97
CA PHE A 140 1.92 -13.05 23.69
C PHE A 140 3.06 -13.21 22.67
N ARG A 141 3.81 -14.32 22.75
CA ARG A 141 4.88 -14.61 21.77
C ARG A 141 4.32 -14.82 20.38
N ALA A 142 3.20 -15.55 20.23
CA ALA A 142 2.57 -15.75 18.93
C ALA A 142 2.04 -14.42 18.38
N TRP A 143 1.37 -13.62 19.21
CA TRP A 143 0.92 -12.28 18.84
C TRP A 143 2.08 -11.38 18.41
N PHE A 144 3.18 -11.33 19.15
CA PHE A 144 4.35 -10.52 18.81
C PHE A 144 4.93 -10.90 17.44
N PHE A 145 5.14 -12.19 17.19
CA PHE A 145 5.61 -12.66 15.88
C PHE A 145 4.58 -12.48 14.76
N HIS A 146 3.29 -12.54 15.08
CA HIS A 146 2.24 -12.24 14.11
C HIS A 146 2.28 -10.76 13.71
N THR A 147 2.42 -9.84 14.67
CA THR A 147 2.56 -8.41 14.41
C THR A 147 3.82 -8.09 13.59
N LEU A 148 4.96 -8.71 13.90
CA LEU A 148 6.18 -8.60 13.06
C LEU A 148 6.02 -9.24 11.67
N GLY A 149 5.08 -10.17 11.52
CA GLY A 149 4.78 -10.83 10.26
C GLY A 149 3.80 -10.05 9.36
N GLU A 150 3.13 -9.03 9.87
CA GLU A 150 2.25 -8.18 9.05
C GLU A 150 3.09 -7.14 8.31
N VAL A 151 3.17 -7.30 6.98
CA VAL A 151 4.02 -6.47 6.11
C VAL A 151 3.66 -4.99 6.20
N GLU A 152 2.38 -4.71 6.39
CA GLU A 152 1.85 -3.35 6.49
C GLU A 152 2.20 -2.68 7.83
N ALA A 153 2.49 -3.43 8.89
CA ALA A 153 2.88 -2.87 10.18
C ALA A 153 4.39 -2.57 10.28
N VAL A 154 5.21 -3.13 9.37
CA VAL A 154 6.67 -3.09 9.46
C VAL A 154 7.20 -1.66 9.55
N PHE A 155 6.84 -0.80 8.60
CA PHE A 155 7.33 0.59 8.57
C PHE A 155 6.91 1.37 9.81
N GLY A 156 5.66 1.19 10.27
CA GLY A 156 5.15 1.78 11.50
C GLY A 156 5.94 1.36 12.74
N ILE A 157 6.31 0.08 12.86
CA ILE A 157 7.14 -0.42 13.96
C ILE A 157 8.52 0.24 13.94
N TRP A 158 9.13 0.39 12.76
CA TRP A 158 10.46 0.99 12.62
C TRP A 158 10.49 2.50 12.87
N VAL A 159 9.34 3.20 12.92
CA VAL A 159 9.29 4.60 13.37
C VAL A 159 9.84 4.75 14.79
N ILE A 160 9.67 3.75 15.65
CA ILE A 160 10.22 3.76 17.02
C ILE A 160 11.76 3.84 16.98
N ALA A 161 12.39 3.07 16.08
CA ALA A 161 13.84 3.10 15.92
C ALA A 161 14.32 4.44 15.36
N LEU A 162 13.59 5.01 14.38
CA LEU A 162 13.90 6.33 13.84
C LEU A 162 13.76 7.42 14.90
N ALA A 163 12.69 7.41 15.70
CA ALA A 163 12.52 8.33 16.82
C ALA A 163 13.68 8.24 17.82
N GLY A 164 14.14 7.02 18.14
CA GLY A 164 15.34 6.81 18.95
C GLY A 164 16.61 7.41 18.33
N ALA A 165 16.78 7.27 17.01
CA ALA A 165 17.89 7.87 16.28
C ALA A 165 17.84 9.40 16.27
N ILE A 166 16.65 9.99 16.15
CA ILE A 166 16.44 11.45 16.23
C ILE A 166 16.83 11.95 17.61
N VAL A 167 16.30 11.33 18.67
CA VAL A 167 16.61 11.69 20.06
C VAL A 167 18.13 11.63 20.33
N TRP A 168 18.78 10.61 19.80
CA TRP A 168 20.23 10.47 19.91
C TRP A 168 20.97 11.56 19.12
N CYS A 169 20.73 11.69 17.82
CA CYS A 169 21.54 12.53 16.93
C CYS A 169 21.28 14.03 17.10
N GLN A 170 20.06 14.43 17.49
CA GLN A 170 19.66 15.83 17.61
C GLN A 170 19.57 16.32 19.06
N GLY A 171 19.51 15.39 20.03
CA GLY A 171 19.43 15.70 21.46
C GLY A 171 20.70 15.32 22.22
N ILE A 172 20.96 14.02 22.35
CA ILE A 172 22.00 13.50 23.25
C ILE A 172 23.42 13.73 22.71
N ALA A 173 23.69 13.35 21.46
CA ALA A 173 25.02 13.42 20.86
C ALA A 173 25.57 14.86 20.71
N PRO A 174 24.76 15.88 20.36
CA PRO A 174 25.21 17.28 20.35
C PRO A 174 25.36 17.88 21.76
N GLY A 175 24.82 17.25 22.80
CA GLY A 175 24.83 17.76 24.18
C GLY A 175 23.60 18.58 24.60
N ASN A 176 22.57 18.69 23.74
CA ASN A 176 21.32 19.43 24.01
C ASN A 176 20.37 18.69 24.98
N GLY A 177 20.59 17.39 25.18
CA GLY A 177 19.86 16.55 26.14
C GLY A 177 18.68 15.79 25.54
N PHE A 178 18.16 14.82 26.32
CA PHE A 178 17.08 13.92 25.90
C PHE A 178 15.78 14.65 25.56
N LEU A 179 15.38 15.63 26.38
CA LEU A 179 14.14 16.39 26.18
C LEU A 179 14.14 17.21 24.89
N HIS A 180 15.31 17.79 24.53
CA HIS A 180 15.47 18.47 23.25
C HIS A 180 15.25 17.50 22.08
N GLY A 181 15.85 16.30 22.15
CA GLY A 181 15.65 15.26 21.15
C GLY A 181 14.19 14.80 21.02
N ILE A 182 13.43 14.77 22.11
CA ILE A 182 11.99 14.51 22.08
C ILE A 182 11.22 15.67 21.41
N GLY A 183 11.61 16.92 21.68
CA GLY A 183 11.04 18.09 20.99
C GLY A 183 11.23 18.00 19.47
N GLU A 184 12.43 17.63 19.01
CA GLU A 184 12.72 17.39 17.59
C GLU A 184 11.85 16.29 16.97
N VAL A 185 11.58 15.20 17.70
CA VAL A 185 10.63 14.18 17.26
C VAL A 185 9.20 14.74 17.16
N GLN A 186 8.78 15.56 18.12
CA GLN A 186 7.45 16.18 18.12
C GLN A 186 7.28 17.20 16.98
N HIS A 187 8.32 17.99 16.69
CA HIS A 187 8.30 18.92 15.56
C HIS A 187 8.19 18.16 14.24
N TYR A 188 9.04 17.14 14.05
CA TYR A 188 9.03 16.36 12.83
C TYR A 188 7.71 15.60 12.63
N LEU A 189 7.30 14.79 13.61
CA LEU A 189 6.11 13.96 13.48
C LEU A 189 4.80 14.75 13.57
N GLY A 190 4.80 15.90 14.25
CA GLY A 190 3.59 16.70 14.50
C GLY A 190 3.34 17.81 13.49
N HIS A 191 4.40 18.39 12.92
CA HIS A 191 4.30 19.56 12.04
C HIS A 191 4.85 19.31 10.64
N ASP A 192 5.98 18.60 10.51
CA ASP A 192 6.67 18.48 9.22
C ASP A 192 6.15 17.35 8.33
N VAL A 193 5.69 16.25 8.95
CA VAL A 193 5.13 15.08 8.25
C VAL A 193 3.63 15.29 7.98
N THR A 194 3.25 15.17 6.71
CA THR A 194 1.85 15.21 6.26
C THR A 194 1.25 13.80 6.27
N TYR A 195 0.09 13.64 6.93
CA TYR A 195 -0.64 12.36 7.00
C TYR A 195 -1.93 12.36 6.18
N THR A 196 -2.13 13.36 5.32
CA THR A 196 -3.32 13.51 4.48
C THR A 196 -3.54 12.26 3.62
N GLU A 197 -2.51 11.79 2.93
CA GLU A 197 -2.59 10.64 2.02
C GLU A 197 -2.82 9.32 2.76
N PRO A 198 -2.09 8.98 3.85
CA PRO A 198 -2.42 7.82 4.68
C PRO A 198 -3.88 7.81 5.19
N LEU A 199 -4.38 8.96 5.68
CA LEU A 199 -5.75 9.09 6.17
C LEU A 199 -6.77 8.95 5.03
N PHE A 200 -6.49 9.56 3.89
CA PHE A 200 -7.31 9.44 2.69
C PHE A 200 -7.42 7.98 2.24
N VAL A 201 -6.30 7.24 2.21
CA VAL A 201 -6.28 5.82 1.83
C VAL A 201 -7.11 4.96 2.79
N ILE A 202 -7.02 5.20 4.10
CA ILE A 202 -7.86 4.49 5.09
C ILE A 202 -9.34 4.67 4.74
N VAL A 203 -9.76 5.91 4.50
CA VAL A 203 -11.17 6.22 4.24
C VAL A 203 -11.62 5.67 2.89
N ILE A 204 -10.91 5.97 1.80
CA ILE A 204 -11.33 5.57 0.45
C ILE A 204 -11.35 4.03 0.31
N MET A 205 -10.38 3.31 0.89
CA MET A 205 -10.38 1.85 0.90
C MET A 205 -11.54 1.29 1.73
N ALA A 206 -11.84 1.88 2.88
CA ALA A 206 -12.95 1.45 3.72
C ALA A 206 -14.30 1.59 2.99
N ILE A 207 -14.52 2.73 2.30
CA ILE A 207 -15.74 2.97 1.50
C ILE A 207 -15.77 2.06 0.27
N ALA A 208 -14.66 1.92 -0.46
CA ALA A 208 -14.58 1.11 -1.67
C ALA A 208 -14.78 -0.40 -1.39
N ALA A 209 -14.40 -0.86 -0.20
CA ALA A 209 -14.56 -2.25 0.22
C ALA A 209 -15.97 -2.57 0.75
N THR A 210 -16.91 -1.62 0.75
CA THR A 210 -18.27 -1.91 1.20
C THR A 210 -19.03 -2.78 0.21
N ARG A 211 -19.95 -3.59 0.73
CA ARG A 211 -20.78 -4.49 -0.06
C ARG A 211 -21.54 -3.77 -1.20
N PRO A 212 -22.16 -2.58 -1.01
CA PRO A 212 -22.83 -1.87 -2.10
C PRO A 212 -21.91 -1.54 -3.29
N VAL A 213 -20.69 -1.05 -3.02
CA VAL A 213 -19.72 -0.68 -4.07
C VAL A 213 -19.19 -1.91 -4.81
N ILE A 214 -18.87 -2.97 -4.05
CA ILE A 214 -18.43 -4.25 -4.60
C ILE A 214 -19.52 -4.87 -5.50
N ARG A 215 -20.78 -4.90 -5.04
CA ARG A 215 -21.89 -5.49 -5.81
C ARG A 215 -22.21 -4.73 -7.09
N LEU A 216 -22.13 -3.41 -7.06
CA LEU A 216 -22.28 -2.60 -8.27
C LEU A 216 -21.19 -2.97 -9.28
N SER A 217 -19.94 -3.06 -8.84
CA SER A 217 -18.80 -3.43 -9.67
C SER A 217 -18.94 -4.83 -10.27
N GLU A 218 -19.37 -5.82 -9.46
CA GLU A 218 -19.69 -7.17 -9.93
C GLU A 218 -20.80 -7.17 -10.99
N ALA A 219 -21.87 -6.38 -10.78
CA ALA A 219 -22.98 -6.28 -11.72
C ALA A 219 -22.55 -5.69 -13.07
N CYS A 220 -21.65 -4.70 -13.07
CA CYS A 220 -21.07 -4.14 -14.29
C CYS A 220 -20.28 -5.21 -15.08
N VAL A 221 -19.43 -5.98 -14.40
CA VAL A 221 -18.67 -7.08 -15.03
C VAL A 221 -19.60 -8.16 -15.57
N ASN A 222 -20.63 -8.53 -14.81
CA ASN A 222 -21.62 -9.52 -15.23
C ASN A 222 -22.35 -9.09 -16.51
N ARG A 223 -22.83 -7.84 -16.58
CA ARG A 223 -23.49 -7.33 -17.79
C ARG A 223 -22.58 -7.41 -19.01
N VAL A 224 -21.32 -6.99 -18.87
CA VAL A 224 -20.35 -7.03 -19.98
C VAL A 224 -20.03 -8.47 -20.40
N ALA A 225 -19.81 -9.38 -19.45
CA ALA A 225 -19.57 -10.79 -19.76
C ALA A 225 -20.76 -11.45 -20.47
N CYS A 226 -21.99 -11.12 -20.05
CA CYS A 226 -23.21 -11.61 -20.70
C CYS A 226 -23.39 -11.04 -22.13
N LEU A 227 -23.00 -9.78 -22.38
CA LEU A 227 -22.99 -9.21 -23.73
C LEU A 227 -22.05 -9.98 -24.69
N PHE A 228 -20.96 -10.55 -24.16
CA PHE A 228 -20.04 -11.42 -24.92
C PHE A 228 -20.43 -12.91 -24.89
N GLY A 229 -21.70 -13.22 -24.62
CA GLY A 229 -22.26 -14.58 -24.68
C GLY A 229 -22.13 -15.40 -23.39
N GLY A 230 -21.61 -14.82 -22.30
CA GLY A 230 -21.60 -15.45 -20.97
C GLY A 230 -20.73 -16.72 -20.84
N THR A 231 -19.88 -17.00 -21.83
CA THR A 231 -18.97 -18.15 -21.83
C THR A 231 -17.85 -17.97 -20.79
N PRO A 232 -17.16 -19.05 -20.36
CA PRO A 232 -15.98 -18.93 -19.48
C PRO A 232 -14.91 -18.00 -20.05
N ALA A 233 -14.74 -17.98 -21.37
CA ALA A 233 -13.88 -17.05 -22.09
C ALA A 233 -14.31 -15.58 -21.94
N ALA A 234 -15.61 -15.32 -22.14
CA ALA A 234 -16.18 -13.98 -21.99
C ALA A 234 -16.01 -13.45 -20.56
N TRP A 235 -16.28 -14.30 -19.56
CA TRP A 235 -16.06 -13.98 -18.15
C TRP A 235 -14.58 -13.72 -17.85
N TRP A 236 -13.69 -14.61 -18.27
CA TRP A 236 -12.25 -14.46 -18.06
C TRP A 236 -11.73 -13.12 -18.63
N PHE A 237 -12.08 -12.82 -19.88
CA PHE A 237 -11.63 -11.61 -20.55
C PHE A 237 -12.25 -10.34 -19.93
N SER A 238 -13.55 -10.37 -19.62
CA SER A 238 -14.25 -9.24 -19.01
C SER A 238 -13.72 -8.95 -17.61
N THR A 239 -13.50 -9.98 -16.79
CA THR A 239 -12.96 -9.82 -15.44
C THR A 239 -11.54 -9.27 -15.46
N LEU A 240 -10.66 -9.80 -16.32
CA LEU A 240 -9.27 -9.32 -16.41
C LEU A 240 -9.11 -7.97 -17.09
N THR A 241 -10.13 -7.45 -17.75
CA THR A 241 -10.10 -6.13 -18.39
C THR A 241 -10.83 -5.10 -17.53
N LEU A 242 -12.12 -5.33 -17.28
CA LEU A 242 -12.99 -4.33 -16.68
C LEU A 242 -12.72 -4.17 -15.18
N THR A 243 -12.46 -5.26 -14.44
CA THR A 243 -12.25 -5.13 -13.00
C THR A 243 -10.97 -4.34 -12.67
N PRO A 244 -9.82 -4.59 -13.32
CA PRO A 244 -8.65 -3.74 -13.15
C PRO A 244 -8.89 -2.26 -13.48
N LEU A 245 -9.59 -1.95 -14.57
CA LEU A 245 -9.92 -0.57 -14.94
C LEU A 245 -10.90 0.09 -13.96
N LEU A 246 -11.88 -0.67 -13.45
CA LEU A 246 -12.74 -0.20 -12.36
C LEU A 246 -11.93 0.12 -11.10
N GLY A 247 -10.78 -0.54 -10.90
CA GLY A 247 -9.82 -0.25 -9.83
C GLY A 247 -9.46 1.23 -9.73
N SER A 248 -9.35 1.94 -10.87
CA SER A 248 -9.13 3.39 -10.90
C SER A 248 -10.26 4.25 -10.33
N PHE A 249 -11.47 3.72 -10.19
CA PHE A 249 -12.63 4.45 -9.65
C PHE A 249 -13.01 4.01 -8.24
N ILE A 250 -12.60 2.80 -7.87
CA ILE A 250 -12.73 2.27 -6.51
C ILE A 250 -11.36 2.33 -5.84
N THR A 251 -10.67 1.20 -5.71
CA THR A 251 -9.26 1.11 -5.32
C THR A 251 -8.68 -0.21 -5.85
N GLU A 252 -7.36 -0.34 -5.95
CA GLU A 252 -6.72 -1.60 -6.37
C GLU A 252 -7.04 -2.80 -5.47
N PRO A 253 -7.04 -2.69 -4.11
CA PRO A 253 -7.40 -3.81 -3.24
C PRO A 253 -8.83 -4.33 -3.45
N ALA A 254 -9.78 -3.42 -3.69
CA ALA A 254 -11.17 -3.80 -3.96
C ALA A 254 -11.29 -4.48 -5.33
N ALA A 255 -10.66 -3.93 -6.38
CA ALA A 255 -10.62 -4.53 -7.71
C ALA A 255 -9.98 -5.93 -7.70
N MET A 256 -8.85 -6.09 -7.00
CA MET A 256 -8.18 -7.40 -6.85
C MET A 256 -9.11 -8.44 -6.21
N THR A 257 -9.79 -8.06 -5.13
CA THR A 257 -10.70 -8.96 -4.41
C THR A 257 -11.86 -9.41 -5.31
N ILE A 258 -12.51 -8.48 -6.01
CA ILE A 258 -13.59 -8.77 -6.95
C ILE A 258 -13.11 -9.69 -8.07
N ALA A 259 -12.00 -9.34 -8.72
CA ALA A 259 -11.48 -10.11 -9.84
C ALA A 259 -11.08 -11.52 -9.40
N ALA A 260 -10.41 -11.66 -8.25
CA ALA A 260 -10.03 -12.94 -7.69
C ALA A 260 -11.27 -13.81 -7.35
N LEU A 261 -12.32 -13.24 -6.78
CA LEU A 261 -13.56 -13.96 -6.48
C LEU A 261 -14.30 -14.39 -7.76
N LEU A 262 -14.42 -13.51 -8.75
CA LEU A 262 -15.05 -13.83 -10.03
C LEU A 262 -14.27 -14.91 -10.78
N LEU A 263 -12.94 -14.80 -10.86
CA LEU A 263 -12.09 -15.81 -11.46
C LEU A 263 -12.15 -17.13 -10.68
N ALA A 264 -12.18 -17.09 -9.34
CA ALA A 264 -12.34 -18.29 -8.51
C ALA A 264 -13.63 -19.06 -8.88
N LYS A 265 -14.75 -18.34 -8.99
CA LYS A 265 -16.07 -18.92 -9.26
C LYS A 265 -16.26 -19.36 -10.72
N ARG A 266 -15.77 -18.58 -11.69
CA ARG A 266 -16.09 -18.75 -13.13
C ARG A 266 -14.97 -19.36 -13.97
N PHE A 267 -13.73 -19.39 -13.47
CA PHE A 267 -12.58 -19.87 -14.22
C PHE A 267 -11.82 -20.98 -13.47
N TYR A 268 -11.34 -20.71 -12.25
CA TYR A 268 -10.52 -21.68 -11.51
C TYR A 268 -11.32 -22.91 -11.03
N SER A 269 -12.61 -22.74 -10.75
CA SER A 269 -13.54 -23.85 -10.45
C SER A 269 -13.60 -24.89 -11.59
N LEU A 270 -13.37 -24.46 -12.83
CA LEU A 270 -13.33 -25.31 -14.03
C LEU A 270 -11.99 -26.06 -14.19
N LYS A 271 -11.11 -25.99 -13.18
CA LYS A 271 -9.81 -26.69 -13.11
C LYS A 271 -8.93 -26.46 -14.36
N PRO A 272 -8.56 -25.21 -14.68
CA PRO A 272 -7.67 -24.92 -15.79
C PRO A 272 -6.30 -25.61 -15.61
N SER A 273 -5.58 -25.77 -16.72
CA SER A 273 -4.20 -26.29 -16.67
C SER A 273 -3.33 -25.42 -15.77
N SER A 274 -2.28 -26.01 -15.15
CA SER A 274 -1.41 -25.25 -14.25
C SER A 274 -0.78 -24.04 -14.95
N THR A 275 -0.40 -24.18 -16.22
CA THR A 275 0.16 -23.08 -17.01
C THR A 275 -0.86 -21.96 -17.19
N PHE A 276 -2.11 -22.30 -17.52
CA PHE A 276 -3.16 -21.30 -17.72
C PHE A 276 -3.60 -20.62 -16.41
N ALA A 277 -3.60 -21.37 -15.30
CA ALA A 277 -3.80 -20.83 -13.96
C ALA A 277 -2.73 -19.79 -13.60
N TYR A 278 -1.44 -20.11 -13.76
CA TYR A 278 -0.35 -19.16 -13.50
C TYR A 278 -0.38 -17.95 -14.44
N ALA A 279 -0.65 -18.18 -15.73
CA ALA A 279 -0.82 -17.12 -16.72
C ALA A 279 -1.93 -16.13 -16.32
N THR A 280 -3.07 -16.65 -15.82
CA THR A 280 -4.22 -15.84 -15.41
C THR A 280 -3.94 -15.01 -14.16
N ILE A 281 -3.32 -15.58 -13.11
CA ILE A 281 -2.99 -14.81 -11.89
C ILE A 281 -1.88 -13.78 -12.15
N GLY A 282 -0.88 -14.10 -12.97
CA GLY A 282 0.17 -13.14 -13.36
C GLY A 282 -0.40 -11.95 -14.13
N LEU A 283 -1.28 -12.23 -15.10
CA LEU A 283 -2.00 -11.20 -15.86
C LEU A 283 -2.91 -10.36 -14.95
N LEU A 284 -3.62 -10.99 -14.01
CA LEU A 284 -4.44 -10.28 -13.02
C LEU A 284 -3.61 -9.28 -12.21
N PHE A 285 -2.47 -9.70 -11.68
CA PHE A 285 -1.64 -8.86 -10.82
C PHE A 285 -1.09 -7.65 -11.57
N VAL A 286 -0.57 -7.86 -12.78
CA VAL A 286 -0.11 -6.76 -13.63
C VAL A 286 -1.26 -5.83 -13.99
N ASN A 287 -2.39 -6.37 -14.44
CA ASN A 287 -3.51 -5.55 -14.86
C ASN A 287 -4.06 -4.71 -13.71
N VAL A 288 -4.23 -5.26 -12.50
CA VAL A 288 -4.71 -4.48 -11.34
C VAL A 288 -3.73 -3.35 -10.99
N SER A 289 -2.43 -3.64 -11.00
CA SER A 289 -1.38 -2.66 -10.68
C SER A 289 -1.35 -1.48 -11.65
N VAL A 290 -1.57 -1.71 -12.95
CA VAL A 290 -1.59 -0.63 -13.96
C VAL A 290 -2.99 -0.07 -14.21
N GLY A 291 -4.03 -0.84 -13.92
CA GLY A 291 -5.43 -0.46 -14.10
C GLY A 291 -5.90 0.59 -13.10
N GLY A 292 -5.12 0.87 -12.04
CA GLY A 292 -5.36 1.94 -11.07
C GLY A 292 -4.89 3.34 -11.51
N THR A 293 -4.23 3.48 -12.67
CA THR A 293 -3.59 4.74 -13.09
C THR A 293 -4.46 5.66 -13.95
N LEU A 294 -5.78 5.43 -14.04
CA LEU A 294 -6.69 6.34 -14.77
C LEU A 294 -7.09 7.53 -13.88
N THR A 295 -6.94 7.43 -12.56
CA THR A 295 -7.18 8.54 -11.62
C THR A 295 -5.97 8.74 -10.71
N HIS A 296 -5.90 9.89 -10.04
CA HIS A 296 -4.77 10.24 -9.17
C HIS A 296 -4.89 9.65 -7.75
N PHE A 297 -6.01 9.02 -7.40
CA PHE A 297 -6.31 8.63 -6.02
C PHE A 297 -6.42 7.12 -5.79
N ALA A 298 -6.61 6.33 -6.85
CA ALA A 298 -6.94 4.91 -6.73
C ALA A 298 -5.74 3.99 -6.50
N ALA A 299 -4.61 4.33 -7.13
CA ALA A 299 -3.36 3.62 -7.00
C ALA A 299 -2.47 4.32 -5.95
N PRO A 300 -2.08 3.65 -4.85
CA PRO A 300 -1.11 4.17 -3.90
C PRO A 300 0.15 4.79 -4.53
N PRO A 301 0.80 4.19 -5.55
CA PRO A 301 2.00 4.80 -6.14
C PRO A 301 1.75 6.14 -6.82
N VAL A 302 0.55 6.38 -7.36
CA VAL A 302 0.17 7.66 -7.96
C VAL A 302 -0.22 8.65 -6.88
N LEU A 303 -1.02 8.22 -5.90
CA LEU A 303 -1.45 9.08 -4.81
C LEU A 303 -0.26 9.67 -4.03
N MET A 304 0.80 8.88 -3.80
CA MET A 304 2.00 9.31 -3.07
C MET A 304 2.79 10.44 -3.76
N VAL A 305 2.50 10.72 -5.03
CA VAL A 305 3.20 11.73 -5.82
C VAL A 305 2.27 12.79 -6.41
N ALA A 306 0.97 12.55 -6.42
CA ALA A 306 -0.02 13.39 -7.07
C ALA A 306 0.00 14.83 -6.56
N GLU A 307 -0.03 15.05 -5.24
CA GLU A 307 0.02 16.39 -4.66
C GLU A 307 1.37 17.07 -4.90
N ARG A 308 2.48 16.33 -4.75
CA ARG A 308 3.83 16.91 -4.92
C ARG A 308 4.17 17.30 -6.36
N TRP A 309 3.61 16.60 -7.34
CA TRP A 309 3.88 16.87 -8.76
C TRP A 309 2.69 17.51 -9.48
N ASP A 310 1.65 17.89 -8.74
CA ASP A 310 0.43 18.51 -9.25
C ASP A 310 -0.25 17.66 -10.36
N TRP A 311 -0.30 16.34 -10.15
CA TRP A 311 -0.94 15.42 -11.08
C TRP A 311 -2.39 15.22 -10.70
N ASP A 312 -3.27 15.85 -11.49
CA ASP A 312 -4.71 15.69 -11.36
C ASP A 312 -5.25 14.49 -12.16
N MET A 313 -6.58 14.31 -12.16
CA MET A 313 -7.22 13.27 -12.97
C MET A 313 -7.02 13.49 -14.48
N GLY A 314 -6.91 14.74 -14.93
CA GLY A 314 -6.68 15.06 -16.34
C GLY A 314 -5.31 14.59 -16.80
N PHE A 315 -4.26 14.88 -16.02
CA PHE A 315 -2.91 14.42 -16.26
C PHE A 315 -2.85 12.90 -16.31
N MET A 316 -3.46 12.21 -15.34
CA MET A 316 -3.45 10.75 -15.28
C MET A 316 -4.11 10.11 -16.50
N ILE A 317 -5.30 10.56 -16.91
CA ILE A 317 -6.00 10.01 -18.08
C ILE A 317 -5.20 10.22 -19.37
N THR A 318 -4.59 11.40 -19.54
CA THR A 318 -3.91 11.80 -20.79
C THR A 318 -2.50 11.21 -20.91
N ASN A 319 -1.80 10.92 -19.81
CA ASN A 319 -0.42 10.42 -19.83
C ASN A 319 -0.30 8.92 -19.49
N PHE A 320 -1.17 8.39 -18.63
CA PHE A 320 -1.12 6.99 -18.17
C PHE A 320 -2.37 6.20 -18.58
N GLY A 321 -3.56 6.75 -18.39
CA GLY A 321 -4.82 6.00 -18.44
C GLY A 321 -5.06 5.28 -19.76
N TRP A 322 -4.96 5.98 -20.89
CA TRP A 322 -5.17 5.35 -22.20
C TRP A 322 -4.09 4.33 -22.56
N LYS A 323 -2.84 4.57 -22.16
CA LYS A 323 -1.71 3.64 -22.35
C LYS A 323 -1.91 2.37 -21.52
N ALA A 324 -2.37 2.51 -20.27
CA ALA A 324 -2.73 1.39 -19.41
C ALA A 324 -3.89 0.57 -19.99
N ILE A 325 -4.95 1.22 -20.49
CA ILE A 325 -6.07 0.55 -21.18
C ILE A 325 -5.56 -0.27 -22.37
N LEU A 326 -4.74 0.33 -23.24
CA LEU A 326 -4.17 -0.38 -24.40
C LEU A 326 -3.26 -1.53 -23.97
N GLY A 327 -2.38 -1.32 -22.98
CA GLY A 327 -1.50 -2.35 -22.44
C GLY A 327 -2.26 -3.55 -21.87
N ILE A 328 -3.35 -3.30 -21.11
CA ILE A 328 -4.25 -4.34 -20.59
C ILE A 328 -4.94 -5.07 -21.74
N LEU A 329 -5.52 -4.35 -22.70
CA LEU A 329 -6.22 -4.96 -23.84
C LEU A 329 -5.29 -5.82 -24.69
N LEU A 330 -4.07 -5.34 -24.98
CA LEU A 330 -3.06 -6.08 -25.72
C LEU A 330 -2.62 -7.34 -24.97
N SER A 331 -2.32 -7.22 -23.66
CA SER A 331 -1.92 -8.35 -22.82
C SER A 331 -3.02 -9.40 -22.74
N ASN A 332 -4.26 -8.98 -22.49
CA ASN A 332 -5.42 -9.86 -22.39
C ASN A 332 -5.72 -10.55 -23.72
N SER A 333 -5.64 -9.82 -24.84
CA SER A 333 -5.87 -10.37 -26.18
C SER A 333 -4.80 -11.38 -26.55
N LEU A 334 -3.53 -11.10 -26.26
CA LEU A 334 -2.44 -12.05 -26.50
C LEU A 334 -2.63 -13.34 -25.71
N TYR A 335 -2.90 -13.24 -24.41
CA TYR A 335 -3.14 -14.41 -23.57
C TYR A 335 -4.39 -15.16 -24.00
N PHE A 336 -5.46 -14.45 -24.36
CA PHE A 336 -6.66 -15.06 -24.92
C PHE A 336 -6.34 -15.89 -26.18
N LEU A 337 -5.56 -15.34 -27.12
CA LEU A 337 -5.17 -16.04 -28.34
C LEU A 337 -4.31 -17.27 -28.07
N LEU A 338 -3.37 -17.19 -27.10
CA LEU A 338 -2.51 -18.31 -26.69
C LEU A 338 -3.30 -19.45 -26.05
N PHE A 339 -4.30 -19.14 -25.23
CA PHE A 339 -5.09 -20.12 -24.48
C PHE A 339 -6.47 -20.41 -25.08
N ARG A 340 -6.83 -19.84 -26.24
CA ARG A 340 -8.18 -19.94 -26.85
C ARG A 340 -8.70 -21.38 -26.96
N ARG A 341 -7.81 -22.33 -27.27
CA ARG A 341 -8.15 -23.75 -27.42
C ARG A 341 -8.38 -24.45 -26.08
N GLN A 342 -7.79 -23.95 -24.99
CA GLN A 342 -7.98 -24.54 -23.66
C GLN A 342 -9.34 -24.17 -23.06
N PHE A 343 -9.99 -23.09 -23.52
CA PHE A 343 -11.34 -22.74 -23.05
C PHE A 343 -12.40 -23.77 -23.41
N SER A 344 -12.28 -24.46 -24.55
CA SER A 344 -13.21 -25.56 -24.91
C SER A 344 -13.02 -26.80 -24.04
N ASP A 345 -11.86 -26.94 -23.40
CA ASP A 345 -11.54 -28.06 -22.51
C ASP A 345 -11.97 -27.79 -21.06
N LEU A 346 -12.38 -26.56 -20.73
CA LEU A 346 -12.94 -26.18 -19.43
C LEU A 346 -14.34 -26.77 -19.30
N LYS A 347 -14.39 -28.02 -18.84
CA LYS A 347 -15.64 -28.68 -18.44
C LYS A 347 -15.94 -28.31 -17.00
N ASP A 348 -17.19 -27.95 -16.73
CA ASP A 348 -17.66 -27.79 -15.37
C ASP A 348 -17.63 -29.16 -14.66
N PRO A 349 -16.68 -29.43 -13.75
CA PRO A 349 -16.64 -30.69 -13.01
C PRO A 349 -17.74 -30.73 -11.93
N PHE A 350 -18.46 -29.61 -11.75
CA PHE A 350 -19.30 -29.30 -10.62
C PHE A 350 -20.60 -28.60 -11.07
N SER A 351 -21.24 -29.13 -12.12
CA SER A 351 -22.62 -28.83 -12.49
C SER A 351 -23.63 -29.31 -11.41
N GLY A 352 -23.34 -29.06 -10.14
CA GLY A 352 -23.95 -29.64 -8.95
C GLY A 352 -23.18 -29.43 -7.63
N LEU A 353 -22.29 -28.44 -7.49
CA LEU A 353 -21.87 -28.02 -6.14
C LEU A 353 -23.02 -27.25 -5.46
N ASP A 354 -23.44 -27.77 -4.31
CA ASP A 354 -24.60 -27.33 -3.53
C ASP A 354 -24.72 -25.80 -3.39
N ALA A 355 -25.81 -25.27 -3.95
CA ALA A 355 -26.38 -23.95 -3.63
C ALA A 355 -26.79 -23.81 -2.14
N ASN A 356 -26.60 -24.88 -1.34
CA ASN A 356 -26.96 -25.00 0.07
C ASN A 356 -25.79 -24.85 1.04
N THR A 357 -24.59 -24.45 0.60
CA THR A 357 -23.63 -23.91 1.57
C THR A 357 -24.18 -22.55 2.02
N PRO A 358 -24.60 -22.38 3.28
CA PRO A 358 -25.13 -21.10 3.71
C PRO A 358 -24.05 -20.05 3.49
N ALA A 359 -24.32 -19.09 2.61
CA ALA A 359 -23.49 -17.91 2.50
C ALA A 359 -23.41 -17.33 3.91
N ARG A 360 -22.19 -17.08 4.41
CA ARG A 360 -22.04 -16.32 5.66
C ARG A 360 -22.87 -15.05 5.57
N TRP A 361 -23.33 -14.50 6.69
CA TRP A 361 -24.11 -13.26 6.69
C TRP A 361 -23.47 -12.16 5.83
N GLU A 362 -22.13 -12.13 5.79
CA GLU A 362 -21.36 -11.19 4.98
C GLU A 362 -21.31 -11.52 3.48
N GLU A 363 -21.50 -12.77 3.09
CA GLU A 363 -21.38 -13.29 1.71
C GLU A 363 -22.73 -13.39 0.99
N ARG A 364 -23.83 -13.04 1.65
CA ARG A 364 -25.18 -13.08 1.09
C ARG A 364 -25.31 -12.31 -0.23
N GLU A 365 -26.21 -12.78 -1.09
CA GLU A 365 -26.51 -12.20 -2.42
C GLU A 365 -27.88 -11.53 -2.48
N ASP A 366 -28.48 -11.20 -1.33
CA ASP A 366 -29.71 -10.42 -1.25
C ASP A 366 -29.58 -9.05 -1.95
N PRO A 367 -30.64 -8.58 -2.64
CA PRO A 367 -30.62 -7.30 -3.32
C PRO A 367 -30.35 -6.14 -2.35
N ILE A 368 -29.49 -5.21 -2.76
CA ILE A 368 -29.24 -3.97 -2.02
C ILE A 368 -30.14 -2.88 -2.61
N PRO A 369 -30.94 -2.16 -1.80
CA PRO A 369 -31.67 -1.00 -2.27
C PRO A 369 -30.76 -0.01 -3.02
N PRO A 370 -31.15 0.47 -4.21
CA PRO A 370 -30.32 1.38 -5.02
C PRO A 370 -29.90 2.65 -4.27
N VAL A 371 -30.77 3.15 -3.38
CA VAL A 371 -30.50 4.34 -2.55
C VAL A 371 -29.27 4.13 -1.66
N ILE A 372 -29.11 2.96 -1.04
CA ILE A 372 -27.95 2.65 -0.20
C ILE A 372 -26.68 2.69 -1.06
N THR A 373 -26.72 2.08 -2.24
CA THR A 373 -25.58 2.13 -3.17
C THR A 373 -25.27 3.57 -3.58
N ALA A 374 -26.27 4.38 -3.90
CA ALA A 374 -26.10 5.79 -4.25
C ALA A 374 -25.47 6.62 -3.12
N VAL A 375 -25.87 6.39 -1.87
CA VAL A 375 -25.27 7.05 -0.70
C VAL A 375 -23.78 6.72 -0.58
N HIS A 376 -23.39 5.45 -0.71
CA HIS A 376 -21.98 5.07 -0.67
C HIS A 376 -21.16 5.70 -1.80
N LEU A 377 -21.71 5.75 -3.02
CA LEU A 377 -21.05 6.41 -4.15
C LEU A 377 -20.93 7.93 -3.95
N LEU A 378 -21.94 8.56 -3.35
CA LEU A 378 -21.88 9.98 -3.00
C LEU A 378 -20.77 10.25 -1.99
N PHE A 379 -20.66 9.44 -0.92
CA PHE A 379 -19.59 9.60 0.07
C PHE A 379 -18.21 9.24 -0.50
N LEU A 380 -18.11 8.26 -1.40
CA LEU A 380 -16.88 7.96 -2.13
C LEU A 380 -16.44 9.19 -2.96
N GLY A 381 -17.35 9.76 -3.74
CA GLY A 381 -17.10 10.97 -4.53
C GLY A 381 -16.80 12.19 -3.67
N TRP A 382 -17.48 12.35 -2.53
CA TRP A 382 -17.21 13.40 -1.55
C TRP A 382 -15.80 13.30 -0.99
N THR A 383 -15.36 12.10 -0.60
CA THR A 383 -14.00 11.86 -0.10
C THR A 383 -12.96 12.28 -1.13
N VAL A 384 -13.13 11.90 -2.41
CA VAL A 384 -12.23 12.30 -3.50
C VAL A 384 -12.25 13.82 -3.69
N PHE A 385 -13.43 14.44 -3.73
CA PHE A 385 -13.57 15.88 -3.91
C PHE A 385 -12.96 16.70 -2.75
N MET A 386 -12.97 16.13 -1.54
CA MET A 386 -12.42 16.74 -0.32
C MET A 386 -11.01 16.24 0.01
N ALA A 387 -10.29 15.57 -0.91
CA ALA A 387 -9.01 14.89 -0.62
C ALA A 387 -7.95 15.79 0.05
N HIS A 388 -7.93 17.08 -0.28
CA HIS A 388 -7.00 18.07 0.29
C HIS A 388 -7.44 18.65 1.65
N TYR A 389 -8.60 18.23 2.19
CA TYR A 389 -9.17 18.74 3.44
C TYR A 389 -9.53 17.60 4.41
N PRO A 390 -8.55 17.08 5.18
CA PRO A 390 -8.74 15.95 6.09
C PRO A 390 -9.95 16.00 7.02
N PRO A 391 -10.25 17.13 7.69
CA PRO A 391 -11.41 17.21 8.58
C PRO A 391 -12.74 16.93 7.86
N LEU A 392 -12.88 17.34 6.60
CA LEU A 392 -14.13 17.21 5.84
C LEU A 392 -14.35 15.80 5.31
N PHE A 393 -13.31 15.14 4.78
CA PHE A 393 -13.48 13.76 4.33
C PHE A 393 -13.60 12.80 5.51
N LEU A 394 -12.92 13.04 6.64
CA LEU A 394 -13.09 12.26 7.87
C LEU A 394 -14.49 12.45 8.45
N GLY A 395 -15.00 13.68 8.51
CA GLY A 395 -16.37 13.96 8.93
C GLY A 395 -17.40 13.25 8.06
N GLY A 396 -17.24 13.30 6.74
CA GLY A 396 -18.08 12.56 5.81
C GLY A 396 -18.02 11.04 6.03
N PHE A 397 -16.83 10.49 6.26
CA PHE A 397 -16.66 9.07 6.56
C PHE A 397 -17.37 8.64 7.86
N LEU A 398 -17.28 9.44 8.92
CA LEU A 398 -17.98 9.17 10.18
C LEU A 398 -19.50 9.17 10.01
N ILE A 399 -20.03 10.09 9.19
CA ILE A 399 -21.47 10.10 8.84
C ILE A 399 -21.85 8.82 8.08
N LEU A 400 -21.03 8.38 7.13
CA LEU A 400 -21.25 7.13 6.41
C LEU A 400 -21.26 5.92 7.35
N LEU A 401 -20.34 5.84 8.32
CA LEU A 401 -20.35 4.75 9.31
C LEU A 401 -21.65 4.73 10.12
N GLY A 402 -22.13 5.90 10.55
CA GLY A 402 -23.44 6.02 11.22
C GLY A 402 -24.60 5.60 10.32
N PHE A 403 -24.54 5.90 9.01
CA PHE A 403 -25.52 5.44 8.03
C PHE A 403 -25.47 3.92 7.82
N THR A 404 -24.28 3.32 7.74
CA THR A 404 -24.11 1.86 7.63
C THR A 404 -24.67 1.15 8.84
N GLU A 405 -24.42 1.65 10.05
CA GLU A 405 -25.02 1.14 11.29
C GLU A 405 -26.55 1.20 11.23
N ALA A 406 -27.12 2.35 10.86
CA ALA A 406 -28.58 2.54 10.78
C ALA A 406 -29.25 1.65 9.71
N THR A 407 -28.50 1.21 8.69
CA THR A 407 -29.01 0.43 7.56
C THR A 407 -28.42 -0.98 7.48
N GLY A 408 -27.85 -1.50 8.58
CA GLY A 408 -27.15 -2.80 8.64
C GLY A 408 -27.98 -4.00 8.16
N HIS A 409 -29.31 -3.93 8.19
CA HIS A 409 -30.18 -4.97 7.63
C HIS A 409 -30.07 -5.12 6.10
N HIS A 410 -29.61 -4.10 5.40
CA HIS A 410 -29.41 -4.12 3.94
C HIS A 410 -27.93 -4.24 3.52
N GLN A 411 -26.98 -4.08 4.45
CA GLN A 411 -25.55 -4.08 4.13
C GLN A 411 -24.68 -4.78 5.18
N ASN A 412 -23.35 -4.66 5.07
CA ASN A 412 -22.40 -5.24 6.01
C ASN A 412 -21.64 -4.13 6.73
N ASP A 413 -21.12 -4.45 7.91
CA ASP A 413 -20.20 -3.57 8.62
C ASP A 413 -18.96 -3.27 7.76
N VAL A 414 -18.47 -2.04 7.91
CA VAL A 414 -17.25 -1.60 7.23
C VAL A 414 -16.03 -2.23 7.91
N ARG A 415 -15.31 -3.08 7.17
CA ARG A 415 -14.11 -3.77 7.68
C ARG A 415 -12.90 -2.84 7.71
N MET A 416 -12.54 -2.35 8.90
CA MET A 416 -11.45 -1.40 9.06
C MET A 416 -10.04 -1.99 9.14
N ARG A 417 -9.90 -3.31 9.40
CA ARG A 417 -8.57 -3.92 9.63
C ARG A 417 -7.59 -3.68 8.47
N MET A 418 -7.99 -3.99 7.24
CA MET A 418 -7.11 -3.84 6.08
C MET A 418 -6.80 -2.37 5.77
N PRO A 419 -7.80 -1.45 5.68
CA PRO A 419 -7.53 -0.03 5.51
C PRO A 419 -6.59 0.55 6.58
N LEU A 420 -6.77 0.21 7.86
CA LEU A 420 -5.92 0.70 8.94
C LEU A 420 -4.48 0.18 8.86
N LEU A 421 -4.29 -1.07 8.48
CA LEU A 421 -2.96 -1.64 8.27
C LEU A 421 -2.23 -0.94 7.12
N VAL A 422 -2.89 -0.77 5.97
CA VAL A 422 -2.32 -0.04 4.82
C VAL A 422 -2.05 1.42 5.16
N GLY A 423 -2.95 2.09 5.89
CA GLY A 423 -2.71 3.43 6.40
C GLY A 423 -1.51 3.52 7.34
N CYS A 424 -1.30 2.52 8.20
CA CYS A 424 -0.12 2.43 9.06
C CYS A 424 1.17 2.26 8.25
N PHE A 425 1.13 1.44 7.19
CA PHE A 425 2.23 1.30 6.24
C PHE A 425 2.60 2.63 5.61
N LEU A 426 1.62 3.33 5.01
CA LEU A 426 1.85 4.62 4.35
C LEU A 426 2.29 5.70 5.33
N ALA A 427 1.70 5.76 6.52
CA ALA A 427 2.12 6.69 7.58
C ALA A 427 3.58 6.44 8.00
N GLY A 428 3.97 5.18 8.18
CA GLY A 428 5.36 4.82 8.43
C GLY A 428 6.27 5.20 7.27
N LEU A 429 5.84 4.93 6.04
CA LEU A 429 6.59 5.26 4.83
C LEU A 429 6.85 6.77 4.71
N VAL A 430 5.86 7.63 4.95
CA VAL A 430 6.05 9.08 4.87
C VAL A 430 7.00 9.61 5.94
N VAL A 431 6.92 9.05 7.15
CA VAL A 431 7.83 9.38 8.25
C VAL A 431 9.28 9.00 7.91
N HIS A 432 9.51 7.80 7.41
CA HIS A 432 10.87 7.35 7.06
C HIS A 432 11.40 8.01 5.80
N GLY A 433 10.58 8.10 4.76
CA GLY A 433 11.01 8.57 3.44
C GLY A 433 11.32 10.06 3.41
N GLY A 434 10.68 10.88 4.26
CA GLY A 434 11.09 12.29 4.45
C GLY A 434 12.57 12.46 4.81
N CYS A 435 13.18 11.48 5.48
CA CYS A 435 14.60 11.48 5.84
C CYS A 435 15.53 10.93 4.75
N GLN A 436 15.02 10.48 3.59
CA GLN A 436 15.82 9.78 2.56
C GLN A 436 16.22 10.67 1.36
N GLY A 437 15.72 11.91 1.28
CA GLY A 437 15.98 12.79 0.13
C GLY A 437 17.47 13.02 -0.16
N TRP A 438 18.32 13.02 0.88
CA TRP A 438 19.74 13.38 0.78
C TRP A 438 20.53 12.54 -0.23
N TRP A 439 20.20 11.25 -0.39
CA TRP A 439 20.85 10.35 -1.35
C TRP A 439 20.00 10.12 -2.60
N ILE A 440 18.67 10.13 -2.47
CA ILE A 440 17.75 9.87 -3.58
C ILE A 440 17.85 10.97 -4.63
N GLU A 441 17.90 12.22 -4.20
CA GLU A 441 18.05 13.36 -5.10
C GLU A 441 19.29 13.19 -6.00
N LEU A 442 20.45 12.90 -5.40
CA LEU A 442 21.70 12.70 -6.14
C LEU A 442 21.64 11.47 -7.06
N LEU A 443 21.05 10.37 -6.59
CA LEU A 443 20.95 9.14 -7.37
C LEU A 443 20.06 9.32 -8.61
N LEU A 444 18.86 9.86 -8.44
CA LEU A 444 17.89 10.00 -9.53
C LEU A 444 18.33 11.05 -10.55
N THR A 445 18.95 12.14 -10.11
CA THR A 445 19.48 13.18 -11.01
C THR A 445 20.75 12.76 -11.75
N THR A 446 21.37 11.63 -11.39
CA THR A 446 22.53 11.09 -12.13
C THR A 446 22.12 10.37 -13.42
N PHE A 447 20.86 9.93 -13.54
CA PHE A 447 20.39 9.19 -14.70
C PHE A 447 19.59 10.08 -15.65
N ASP A 448 20.19 10.41 -16.79
CA ASP A 448 19.49 11.15 -17.86
C ASP A 448 18.57 10.26 -18.71
N ASN A 449 18.70 8.93 -18.61
CA ASN A 449 17.97 7.98 -19.46
C ASN A 449 16.71 7.44 -18.76
N GLU A 450 15.56 7.83 -19.28
CA GLU A 450 14.23 7.42 -18.82
C GLU A 450 14.01 5.90 -18.82
N TRP A 451 14.56 5.17 -19.79
CA TRP A 451 14.45 3.70 -19.82
C TRP A 451 15.18 3.05 -18.65
N ILE A 452 16.34 3.59 -18.26
CA ILE A 452 17.10 3.09 -17.11
C ILE A 452 16.29 3.33 -15.83
N LEU A 453 15.69 4.51 -15.68
CA LEU A 453 14.83 4.84 -14.54
C LEU A 453 13.59 3.95 -14.49
N MET A 454 12.91 3.76 -15.61
CA MET A 454 11.71 2.91 -15.71
C MET A 454 12.02 1.44 -15.40
N ILE A 455 13.06 0.87 -16.01
CA ILE A 455 13.46 -0.53 -15.77
C ILE A 455 13.95 -0.69 -14.33
N GLY A 456 14.75 0.26 -13.83
CA GLY A 456 15.22 0.29 -12.45
C GLY A 456 14.07 0.32 -11.46
N ALA A 457 13.08 1.19 -11.66
CA ALA A 457 11.87 1.27 -10.84
C ALA A 457 11.04 -0.02 -10.94
N THR A 458 10.87 -0.60 -12.13
CA THR A 458 10.15 -1.88 -12.34
C THR A 458 10.78 -3.01 -11.54
N ILE A 459 12.11 -3.15 -11.62
CA ILE A 459 12.86 -4.18 -10.89
C ILE A 459 12.79 -3.91 -9.39
N LEU A 460 13.00 -2.67 -8.96
CA LEU A 460 12.96 -2.31 -7.54
C LEU A 460 11.58 -2.61 -6.94
N THR A 461 10.51 -2.29 -7.66
CA THR A 461 9.13 -2.60 -7.27
C THR A 461 8.85 -4.10 -7.29
N ALA A 462 9.48 -4.90 -8.16
CA ALA A 462 9.31 -6.36 -8.08
C ALA A 462 9.69 -6.91 -6.69
N PHE A 463 10.54 -6.20 -5.95
CA PHE A 463 10.97 -6.59 -4.60
C PHE A 463 10.45 -5.65 -3.50
N ASN A 464 9.81 -4.53 -3.83
CA ASN A 464 9.37 -3.55 -2.84
C ASN A 464 7.97 -3.05 -3.17
N ASP A 465 7.24 -2.51 -2.20
CA ASP A 465 5.92 -1.96 -2.48
C ASP A 465 6.02 -0.79 -3.47
N ASN A 466 5.11 -0.76 -4.44
CA ASN A 466 5.08 0.24 -5.51
C ASN A 466 4.96 1.67 -4.97
N ALA A 467 4.21 1.90 -3.88
CA ALA A 467 4.06 3.20 -3.26
C ALA A 467 5.36 3.66 -2.60
N ALA A 468 6.15 2.73 -2.05
CA ALA A 468 7.46 3.05 -1.52
C ALA A 468 8.39 3.59 -2.60
N VAL A 469 8.42 2.98 -3.80
CA VAL A 469 9.30 3.41 -4.88
C VAL A 469 8.95 4.82 -5.37
N THR A 470 7.67 5.12 -5.59
CA THR A 470 7.26 6.45 -6.07
C THR A 470 7.38 7.52 -4.98
N TYR A 471 7.06 7.19 -3.73
CA TYR A 471 7.23 8.10 -2.61
C TYR A 471 8.70 8.47 -2.36
N LEU A 472 9.61 7.50 -2.51
CA LEU A 472 11.04 7.78 -2.44
C LEU A 472 11.44 8.76 -3.56
N ALA A 473 10.98 8.53 -4.79
CA ALA A 473 11.30 9.42 -5.90
C ALA A 473 10.75 10.83 -5.73
N SER A 474 9.60 11.00 -5.07
CA SER A 474 9.06 12.33 -4.77
C SER A 474 9.86 13.12 -3.73
N GLN A 475 10.88 12.52 -3.10
CA GLN A 475 11.85 13.24 -2.26
C GLN A 475 12.90 14.00 -3.08
N ALA A 476 12.92 13.87 -4.41
CA ALA A 476 13.79 14.61 -5.31
C ALA A 476 13.01 15.75 -5.99
N PRO A 477 13.04 17.00 -5.47
CA PRO A 477 12.20 18.09 -5.97
C PRO A 477 12.56 18.53 -7.39
N GLN A 478 13.84 18.44 -7.77
CA GLN A 478 14.35 18.89 -9.08
C GLN A 478 14.40 17.76 -10.13
N LEU A 479 13.55 16.74 -9.99
CA LEU A 479 13.49 15.64 -10.95
C LEU A 479 12.84 16.11 -12.26
N ALA A 480 13.44 15.80 -13.41
CA ALA A 480 12.87 16.13 -14.71
C ALA A 480 11.50 15.45 -14.91
N GLU A 481 10.57 16.10 -15.61
CA GLU A 481 9.20 15.56 -15.83
C GLU A 481 9.21 14.15 -16.44
N ALA A 482 10.09 13.91 -17.41
CA ALA A 482 10.21 12.61 -18.04
C ALA A 482 10.76 11.52 -17.07
N ALA A 483 11.63 11.92 -16.13
CA ALA A 483 12.10 11.03 -15.07
C ALA A 483 11.00 10.74 -14.04
N LYS A 484 10.17 11.73 -13.66
CA LYS A 484 8.97 11.54 -12.83
C LYS A 484 8.03 10.52 -13.48
N TYR A 485 7.75 10.70 -14.76
CA TYR A 485 6.94 9.79 -15.56
C TYR A 485 7.52 8.37 -15.57
N ALA A 486 8.80 8.24 -15.92
CA ALA A 486 9.49 6.96 -16.05
C ALA A 486 9.49 6.15 -14.73
N VAL A 487 9.73 6.81 -13.60
CA VAL A 487 9.71 6.16 -12.29
C VAL A 487 8.32 5.63 -11.96
N VAL A 488 7.26 6.43 -12.16
CA VAL A 488 5.89 5.97 -11.89
C VAL A 488 5.48 4.86 -12.85
N ALA A 489 5.77 5.00 -14.15
CA ALA A 489 5.53 3.97 -15.15
C ALA A 489 6.21 2.65 -14.76
N GLY A 490 7.45 2.70 -14.29
CA GLY A 490 8.16 1.53 -13.81
C GLY A 490 7.54 0.93 -12.55
N ALA A 491 7.21 1.77 -11.56
CA ALA A 491 6.60 1.32 -10.30
C ALA A 491 5.25 0.63 -10.51
N VAL A 492 4.35 1.22 -11.32
CA VAL A 492 3.03 0.60 -11.58
C VAL A 492 3.17 -0.69 -12.40
N THR A 493 4.12 -0.75 -13.33
CA THR A 493 4.36 -1.93 -14.19
C THR A 493 5.00 -3.08 -13.42
N GLY A 494 5.91 -2.78 -12.49
CA GLY A 494 6.58 -3.75 -11.62
C GLY A 494 5.68 -4.31 -10.52
N GLY A 495 4.62 -3.57 -10.12
CA GLY A 495 3.73 -3.95 -9.02
C GLY A 495 3.00 -5.29 -9.20
N GLY A 496 2.92 -5.82 -10.42
CA GLY A 496 2.34 -7.14 -10.69
C GLY A 496 3.33 -8.32 -10.68
N LEU A 497 4.64 -8.08 -10.61
CA LEU A 497 5.66 -9.13 -10.79
C LEU A 497 5.75 -10.09 -9.61
N THR A 498 5.49 -9.63 -8.39
CA THR A 498 5.55 -10.47 -7.19
C THR A 498 4.42 -10.15 -6.23
N VAL A 499 4.25 -11.02 -5.24
CA VAL A 499 3.21 -10.92 -4.21
C VAL A 499 3.41 -9.70 -3.30
N ILE A 500 4.66 -9.28 -3.10
CA ILE A 500 5.01 -8.19 -2.19
C ILE A 500 5.13 -6.84 -2.91
N ALA A 501 5.10 -6.84 -4.23
CA ALA A 501 5.29 -5.65 -5.06
C ALA A 501 4.13 -4.66 -4.98
N ASN A 502 2.95 -5.11 -4.53
CA ASN A 502 1.77 -4.29 -4.40
C ASN A 502 0.83 -4.86 -3.31
N ALA A 503 0.30 -4.00 -2.44
CA ALA A 503 -0.59 -4.36 -1.32
C ALA A 503 -1.84 -5.21 -1.66
N PRO A 504 -2.49 -5.11 -2.84
CA PRO A 504 -3.59 -5.99 -3.26
C PRO A 504 -3.16 -7.44 -3.52
N ASN A 505 -1.92 -7.69 -3.97
CA ASN A 505 -1.49 -8.99 -4.46
C ASN A 505 -1.62 -10.13 -3.41
N PRO A 506 -1.28 -9.93 -2.12
CA PRO A 506 -1.53 -10.92 -1.08
C PRO A 506 -3.01 -11.30 -0.95
N ALA A 507 -3.94 -10.37 -1.14
CA ALA A 507 -5.38 -10.65 -1.10
C ALA A 507 -5.81 -11.52 -2.29
N GLY A 508 -5.35 -11.18 -3.50
CA GLY A 508 -5.57 -12.00 -4.70
C GLY A 508 -4.99 -13.42 -4.55
N GLN A 509 -3.77 -13.54 -4.02
CA GLN A 509 -3.14 -14.82 -3.71
C GLN A 509 -3.92 -15.61 -2.65
N ALA A 510 -4.40 -14.98 -1.58
CA ALA A 510 -5.14 -15.68 -0.53
C ALA A 510 -6.44 -16.31 -1.06
N ILE A 511 -7.13 -15.62 -1.97
CA ILE A 511 -8.38 -16.10 -2.59
C ILE A 511 -8.12 -17.21 -3.63
N LEU A 512 -7.12 -17.01 -4.49
CA LEU A 512 -6.84 -17.92 -5.60
C LEU A 512 -5.90 -19.08 -5.23
N GLY A 513 -5.12 -18.94 -4.17
CA GLY A 513 -4.04 -19.87 -3.80
C GLY A 513 -4.51 -21.31 -3.58
N ARG A 514 -5.76 -21.50 -3.13
CA ARG A 514 -6.38 -22.82 -2.95
C ARG A 514 -6.52 -23.64 -4.24
N PHE A 515 -6.45 -23.01 -5.40
CA PHE A 515 -6.53 -23.70 -6.70
C PHE A 515 -5.15 -24.17 -7.22
N PHE A 516 -4.08 -23.87 -6.50
CA PHE A 516 -2.71 -24.27 -6.87
C PHE A 516 -2.21 -25.38 -5.94
N LYS A 517 -1.59 -26.42 -6.52
CA LYS A 517 -0.98 -27.51 -5.75
C LYS A 517 0.18 -26.97 -4.91
N GLY A 518 0.01 -26.95 -3.59
CA GLY A 518 1.01 -26.42 -2.65
C GLY A 518 1.04 -24.89 -2.56
N GLY A 519 0.00 -24.20 -3.06
CA GLY A 519 -0.06 -22.74 -3.10
C GLY A 519 0.59 -22.12 -4.35
N VAL A 520 0.60 -20.80 -4.41
CA VAL A 520 1.19 -20.05 -5.53
C VAL A 520 2.71 -20.01 -5.38
N SER A 521 3.42 -20.55 -6.36
CA SER A 521 4.88 -20.50 -6.42
C SER A 521 5.35 -19.09 -6.83
N PRO A 522 6.19 -18.41 -6.02
CA PRO A 522 6.68 -17.07 -6.35
C PRO A 522 7.41 -16.99 -7.70
N ALA A 523 8.27 -17.96 -7.99
CA ALA A 523 9.03 -17.99 -9.24
C ALA A 523 8.13 -18.18 -10.48
N LYS A 524 7.11 -19.05 -10.39
CA LYS A 524 6.16 -19.27 -11.49
C LYS A 524 5.25 -18.06 -11.71
N LEU A 525 4.85 -17.38 -10.62
CA LEU A 525 4.11 -16.12 -10.71
C LEU A 525 4.93 -15.05 -11.42
N ALA A 526 6.18 -14.82 -10.99
CA ALA A 526 7.06 -13.82 -11.61
C ALA A 526 7.28 -14.10 -13.10
N LEU A 527 7.51 -15.36 -13.47
CA LEU A 527 7.64 -15.75 -14.88
C LEU A 527 6.35 -15.51 -15.67
N ALA A 528 5.18 -15.78 -15.08
CA ALA A 528 3.88 -15.58 -15.73
C ALA A 528 3.49 -14.10 -15.86
N ALA A 529 3.97 -13.24 -14.97
CA ALA A 529 3.75 -11.79 -14.99
C ALA A 529 4.74 -11.05 -15.90
N LEU A 530 5.89 -11.64 -16.23
CA LEU A 530 6.95 -10.96 -16.99
C LEU A 530 6.49 -10.43 -18.35
N LEU A 531 5.77 -11.24 -19.12
CA LEU A 531 5.31 -10.83 -20.46
C LEU A 531 4.32 -9.65 -20.41
N PRO A 532 3.23 -9.67 -19.61
CA PRO A 532 2.34 -8.52 -19.51
C PRO A 532 3.05 -7.28 -18.92
N THR A 533 3.99 -7.46 -17.98
CA THR A 533 4.85 -6.36 -17.50
C THR A 533 5.62 -5.73 -18.65
N VAL A 534 6.25 -6.52 -19.53
CA VAL A 534 6.97 -6.00 -20.70
C VAL A 534 6.03 -5.29 -21.67
N ILE A 535 4.85 -5.86 -21.95
CA ILE A 535 3.87 -5.26 -22.87
C ILE A 535 3.40 -3.89 -22.35
N VAL A 536 3.01 -3.82 -21.08
CA VAL A 536 2.53 -2.58 -20.49
C VAL A 536 3.66 -1.56 -20.33
N GLY A 537 4.85 -2.02 -19.96
CA GLY A 537 6.04 -1.17 -19.88
C GLY A 537 6.39 -0.53 -21.22
N MET A 538 6.33 -1.31 -22.31
CA MET A 538 6.48 -0.77 -23.66
C MET A 538 5.34 0.18 -24.02
N ALA A 539 4.10 -0.11 -23.62
CA ALA A 539 2.97 0.79 -23.87
C ALA A 539 3.15 2.14 -23.18
N PHE A 540 3.69 2.21 -21.97
CA PHE A 540 3.97 3.48 -21.30
C PHE A 540 5.11 4.27 -21.97
N MET A 541 6.16 3.59 -22.43
CA MET A 541 7.37 4.24 -22.91
C MET A 541 7.36 4.55 -24.42
N LEU A 542 6.57 3.86 -25.23
CA LEU A 542 6.58 4.00 -26.71
C LEU A 542 5.37 4.74 -27.28
N LEU A 543 4.25 4.73 -26.56
CA LEU A 543 3.04 5.49 -26.88
C LEU A 543 3.05 6.79 -26.09
#